data_AF-A0A7W1ABF7-F1
#
_entry.id   AF-A0A7W1ABF7-F1
#
_cell.length_a   1.000
_cell.length_b   1.000
_cell.length_c   1.000
_cell.angle_alpha   90.00
_cell.angle_beta   90.00
_cell.angle_gamma   90.00
#
_symmetry.space_group_name_H-M   'P 1'
#
loop_
_entity.id
_entity.type
_entity.pdbx_description
1 polymer ?
#
loop_
_entity_poly.entity_id
_entity_poly.type
_entity_poly.pdbx_seq_one_letter_code
_entity_poly.pdbx_strand_id
1 'polypeptide(L)'
;MSIEPCEPCTRRSSLAERLQRAARIGVVGATGAVGTITRELLRERGYGDVRLFASERSAGQKLDGKTVERATPEALAAGDLDL
;
A
#
# COMPACT_ATOMS: atom_id res chain seq x y z
N MET A 1 7.83 -34.35 -19.92
CA MET A 1 7.73 -34.02 -18.49
C MET A 1 6.82 -32.79 -18.38
N SER A 2 5.52 -33.00 -18.51
CA SER A 2 4.53 -31.93 -18.42
C SER A 2 4.26 -31.68 -16.94
N ILE A 3 4.61 -30.50 -16.45
CA ILE A 3 4.24 -30.06 -15.10
C ILE A 3 2.82 -29.53 -15.23
N GLU A 4 1.85 -30.41 -15.03
CA GLU A 4 0.44 -30.04 -14.88
C GLU A 4 0.35 -29.14 -13.62
N PRO A 5 -0.15 -27.90 -13.71
CA PRO A 5 -0.26 -27.03 -12.55
C PRO A 5 -1.27 -27.63 -11.56
N CYS A 6 -0.79 -27.91 -10.35
CA CYS A 6 -1.59 -28.39 -9.24
C CYS A 6 -2.77 -27.41 -8.99
N GLU A 7 -4.03 -27.85 -9.15
CA GLU A 7 -5.26 -27.07 -8.89
C GLU A 7 -5.35 -26.39 -7.50
N PRO A 8 -4.70 -26.89 -6.42
CA PRO A 8 -4.62 -26.17 -5.15
C PRO A 8 -3.72 -24.92 -5.17
N CYS A 9 -2.80 -24.79 -6.13
CA CYS A 9 -1.84 -23.68 -6.19
C CYS A 9 -2.40 -22.43 -6.88
N THR A 10 -3.19 -22.58 -7.95
CA THR A 10 -3.82 -21.45 -8.67
C THR A 10 -4.90 -20.75 -7.84
N ARG A 11 -5.62 -21.50 -7.01
CA ARG A 11 -6.60 -20.95 -6.07
C ARG A 11 -5.95 -20.17 -4.93
N ARG A 12 -4.78 -20.60 -4.46
CA ARG A 12 -3.99 -19.88 -3.44
C ARG A 12 -3.34 -18.63 -4.00
N SER A 13 -2.81 -18.66 -5.22
CA SER A 13 -2.23 -17.48 -5.87
C SER A 13 -3.28 -16.39 -6.07
N SER A 14 -4.47 -16.75 -6.58
CA SER A 14 -5.55 -15.77 -6.76
C SER A 14 -6.07 -15.17 -5.44
N LEU A 15 -6.13 -15.94 -4.34
CA LEU A 15 -6.45 -15.38 -3.03
C LEU A 15 -5.34 -14.43 -2.56
N ALA A 16 -4.08 -14.81 -2.70
CA ALA A 16 -2.95 -13.97 -2.33
C ALA A 16 -2.91 -12.66 -3.14
N GLU A 17 -3.15 -12.72 -4.45
CA GLU A 17 -3.25 -11.54 -5.32
C GLU A 17 -4.44 -10.64 -4.94
N ARG A 18 -5.58 -11.23 -4.57
CA ARG A 18 -6.74 -10.48 -4.09
C ARG A 18 -6.47 -9.81 -2.75
N LEU A 19 -5.81 -10.52 -1.83
CA LEU A 19 -5.38 -9.97 -0.55
C LEU A 19 -4.33 -8.87 -0.74
N GLN A 20 -3.40 -9.01 -1.68
CA GLN A 20 -2.44 -7.95 -2.03
C GLN A 20 -3.15 -6.70 -2.52
N ARG A 21 -4.14 -6.83 -3.42
CA ARG A 21 -4.92 -5.66 -3.89
C ARG A 21 -5.75 -5.00 -2.79
N ALA A 22 -6.18 -5.78 -1.79
CA ALA A 22 -7.03 -5.34 -0.69
C ALA A 22 -6.27 -4.93 0.59
N ALA A 23 -4.95 -5.16 0.66
CA ALA A 23 -4.15 -4.84 1.83
C ALA A 23 -4.11 -3.33 2.06
N ARG A 24 -4.42 -2.92 3.29
CA ARG A 24 -4.51 -1.53 3.73
C ARG A 24 -3.16 -1.07 4.27
N ILE A 25 -2.42 -0.34 3.45
CA ILE A 25 -1.01 0.00 3.71
C ILE A 25 -0.86 1.48 4.03
N GLY A 26 -0.18 1.81 5.14
CA GLY A 26 0.19 3.17 5.49
C GLY A 26 1.66 3.47 5.18
N VAL A 27 1.95 4.52 4.40
CA VAL A 27 3.33 4.96 4.10
C VAL A 27 3.64 6.23 4.87
N VAL A 28 4.46 6.14 5.92
CA VAL A 28 4.94 7.30 6.69
C VAL A 28 6.21 7.87 6.06
N GLY A 29 6.24 9.19 5.86
CA GLY A 29 7.32 9.85 5.12
C GLY A 29 7.14 9.77 3.60
N ALA A 30 5.89 9.74 3.13
CA ALA A 30 5.54 9.58 1.73
C ALA A 30 6.22 10.61 0.81
N THR A 31 6.54 11.81 1.30
CA THR A 31 7.20 12.87 0.52
C THR A 31 8.73 12.78 0.47
N GLY A 32 9.35 11.90 1.25
CA GLY A 32 10.80 11.70 1.25
C GLY A 32 11.29 10.81 0.09
N ALA A 33 12.62 10.67 -0.03
CA ALA A 33 13.24 9.82 -1.04
C ALA A 33 12.73 8.37 -0.99
N VAL A 34 12.72 7.77 0.20
CA VAL A 34 12.19 6.41 0.40
C VAL A 34 10.70 6.35 0.11
N GLY A 35 9.92 7.33 0.58
CA GLY A 35 8.48 7.37 0.36
C GLY A 35 8.09 7.39 -1.12
N THR A 36 8.86 8.08 -1.97
CA THR A 36 8.67 8.06 -3.42
C THR A 36 8.87 6.69 -4.03
N ILE A 37 9.98 6.03 -3.72
CA ILE A 37 10.28 4.69 -4.22
C ILE A 37 9.24 3.68 -3.72
N THR A 38 8.86 3.77 -2.44
CA THR A 38 7.84 2.89 -1.84
C THR A 38 6.50 3.03 -2.54
N ARG A 39 6.04 4.25 -2.82
CA ARG A 39 4.77 4.47 -3.54
C ARG A 39 4.80 3.90 -4.96
N GLU A 40 5.91 4.08 -5.67
CA GLU A 40 6.11 3.53 -7.01
C GLU A 40 6.02 2.00 -6.99
N LEU A 41 6.76 1.34 -6.09
CA LEU A 41 6.75 -0.11 -5.95
C LEU A 41 5.37 -0.66 -5.55
N LEU A 42 4.65 0.02 -4.67
CA LEU A 42 3.30 -0.39 -4.27
C LEU A 42 2.33 -0.32 -5.45
N ARG A 43 2.42 0.74 -6.26
CA ARG A 43 1.61 0.88 -7.49
C ARG A 43 1.93 -0.21 -8.51
N GLU A 44 3.21 -0.47 -8.78
CA GLU A 44 3.65 -1.51 -9.73
C GLU A 44 3.17 -2.90 -9.34
N ARG A 45 3.14 -3.19 -8.04
CA ARG A 45 2.65 -4.47 -7.48
C ARG A 45 1.13 -4.55 -7.37
N GLY A 46 0.42 -3.47 -7.73
CA GLY A 46 -1.04 -3.44 -7.78
C GLY A 46 -1.72 -3.18 -6.43
N TYR A 47 -1.03 -2.63 -5.43
CA TYR A 47 -1.65 -2.23 -4.18
C TYR A 47 -2.54 -1.00 -4.39
N GLY A 48 -3.84 -1.14 -4.17
CA GLY A 48 -4.82 -0.06 -4.34
C GLY A 48 -5.06 0.74 -3.06
N ASP A 49 -5.13 0.05 -1.93
CA ASP A 49 -5.48 0.63 -0.64
C ASP A 49 -4.23 1.10 0.12
N VAL A 50 -3.75 2.27 -0.26
CA VAL A 50 -2.54 2.88 0.32
C VAL A 50 -2.87 4.27 0.82
N ARG A 51 -2.58 4.56 2.09
CA ARG A 51 -2.67 5.89 2.70
C ARG A 51 -1.27 6.51 2.83
N LEU A 52 -1.17 7.80 2.55
CA LEU A 52 0.11 8.51 2.50
C LEU A 52 0.20 9.47 3.68
N PHE A 53 1.25 9.34 4.50
CA PHE A 53 1.47 10.21 5.64
C PHE A 53 2.80 10.94 5.52
N ALA A 54 2.84 12.20 5.95
CA ALA A 54 4.07 12.97 6.05
C ALA A 54 4.02 13.94 7.25
N SER A 55 5.12 14.67 7.44
CA SER A 55 5.19 15.78 8.39
C SER A 55 4.16 16.88 8.06
N GLU A 56 3.81 17.69 9.06
CA GLU A 56 2.86 18.81 8.93
C GLU A 56 3.14 19.73 7.74
N ARG A 57 4.40 20.15 7.55
CA ARG A 57 4.85 21.00 6.42
C ARG A 57 4.54 20.44 5.03
N SER A 58 4.30 19.14 4.95
CA SER A 58 4.12 18.39 3.71
C SER A 58 2.72 17.78 3.58
N ALA A 59 1.90 17.86 4.63
CA ALA A 59 0.52 17.41 4.61
C ALA A 59 -0.31 18.28 3.66
N GLY A 60 -1.33 17.69 3.05
CA GLY A 60 -2.21 18.34 2.07
C GLY A 60 -1.70 18.29 0.63
N GLN A 61 -0.46 17.87 0.39
CA GLN A 61 0.03 17.65 -0.98
C GLN A 61 -0.69 16.46 -1.64
N LYS A 62 -0.89 16.54 -2.96
CA LYS A 62 -1.40 15.42 -3.75
C LYS A 62 -0.23 14.67 -4.39
N LEU A 63 -0.14 13.37 -4.13
CA LEU A 63 0.83 12.45 -4.72
C LEU A 63 0.09 11.23 -5.28
N ASP A 64 0.34 10.89 -6.53
CA ASP A 64 -0.23 9.69 -7.17
C ASP A 64 -1.77 9.62 -7.09
N GLY A 65 -2.43 10.78 -7.12
CA GLY A 65 -3.89 10.90 -6.99
C GLY A 65 -4.42 10.82 -5.56
N LYS A 66 -3.55 10.70 -4.55
CA LYS A 66 -3.91 10.60 -3.13
C LYS A 66 -3.45 11.83 -2.35
N THR A 67 -4.23 12.23 -1.36
CA THR A 67 -3.86 13.35 -0.47
C THR A 67 -2.95 12.82 0.64
N VAL A 68 -1.85 13.52 0.88
CA VAL A 68 -0.93 13.23 1.98
C VAL A 68 -1.52 13.75 3.29
N GLU A 69 -1.68 12.87 4.25
CA GLU A 69 -2.18 13.16 5.58
C GLU A 69 -1.02 13.49 6.54
N ARG A 70 -1.34 14.20 7.63
CA ARG A 70 -0.36 14.44 8.69
C ARG A 70 -0.17 13.15 9.49
N ALA A 71 1.08 12.75 9.72
CA ALA A 71 1.41 11.61 10.56
C ALA A 71 1.23 11.95 12.05
N THR A 72 -0.02 11.98 12.53
CA THR A 72 -0.33 12.12 13.97
C THR A 72 -0.65 10.75 14.59
N PRO A 73 -0.50 10.59 15.91
CA PRO A 73 -0.89 9.35 16.59
C PRO A 73 -2.35 8.95 16.31
N GLU A 74 -3.26 9.92 16.26
CA GLU A 74 -4.68 9.70 16.01
C GLU A 74 -4.92 9.22 14.57
N ALA A 75 -4.24 9.82 13.59
CA ALA A 75 -4.37 9.46 12.19
C ALA A 75 -3.86 8.02 11.91
N LEU A 76 -2.80 7.61 12.61
CA LEU A 76 -2.23 6.27 12.51
C LEU A 76 -3.05 5.23 13.30
N ALA A 77 -3.74 5.64 14.36
CA ALA A 77 -4.59 4.79 15.19
C ALA A 77 -6.02 4.63 14.67
N ALA A 78 -6.36 5.20 13.51
CA ALA A 78 -7.72 5.23 12.97
C ALA A 78 -8.32 3.84 12.61
N GLY A 79 -7.53 2.76 12.67
CA GLY A 79 -8.01 1.37 12.49
C GLY A 79 -8.22 0.94 11.03
N ASP A 80 -7.72 1.73 10.09
CA ASP A 80 -7.85 1.54 8.65
C ASP A 80 -6.53 1.10 7.99
N LEU A 81 -5.54 0.68 8.79
CA LEU A 81 -4.30 0.04 8.34
C LEU A 81 -4.27 -1.41 8.82
N ASP A 82 -3.74 -2.32 8.00
CA ASP A 82 -3.51 -3.72 8.40
C ASP A 82 -2.17 -3.80 9.17
N LEU A 83 -2.23 -4.17 10.47
CA LEU A 83 -1.08 -4.27 11.40
C LEU A 83 -1.01 -5.67 12.04
#